data_AF-A0A9D8DYT9-F1
#
_entry.id   AF-A0A9D8DYT9-F1
#
_cell.length_a   1.000
_cell.length_b   1.000
_cell.length_c   1.000
_cell.angle_alpha   90.00
_cell.angle_beta   90.00
_cell.angle_gamma   90.00
#
_symmetry.space_group_name_H-M   'P 1'
#
loop_
_entity.id
_entity.type
_entity.pdbx_description
1 polymer ?
#
loop_
_entity_poly.entity_id
_entity_poly.type
_entity_poly.pdbx_seq_one_letter_code
_entity_poly.pdbx_strand_id
1 'polypeptide(L)'
;MEPGGDPQDLVAVLCAGERPVVLVGRDHVVGGQGRPLLDEVPEADEVGDDGTGHCATSPLPARSTGRGSPESIPVSVGPGAPPGRTGSGDPTDPLRAAAAGAPDHEAVAHGAKGATYGWLDAVADGFAATLLGLDVRPGDRVALLLPDSIKLVSCVFGAVRAGAVAVPIDLGLDPPARDAVVAATAPTLTVVGDGATAPPGVAPGRVLAVTALKAAFAAPPPAAFPAVGPDDPAVALAAPGPGPGPDGRPALITLTRGALAHAGRPVPGRTALRSAIARPDGLALLVGVLRGRGTLVLPAGPG
;
A
#
# COMPACT_ATOMS: atom_id res chain seq x y z
N MET A 1 -28.54 13.95 -39.98
CA MET A 1 -27.63 12.80 -40.12
C MET A 1 -26.58 13.00 -39.05
N GLU A 2 -26.92 12.57 -37.84
CA GLU A 2 -26.12 12.72 -36.62
C GLU A 2 -24.94 11.73 -36.65
N PRO A 3 -23.76 12.08 -36.13
CA PRO A 3 -22.67 11.12 -35.96
C PRO A 3 -22.93 10.31 -34.69
N GLY A 4 -23.23 9.02 -34.85
CA GLY A 4 -23.45 8.08 -33.75
C GLY A 4 -22.17 7.87 -32.94
N GLY A 5 -22.16 8.38 -31.72
CA GLY A 5 -21.26 7.94 -30.67
C GLY A 5 -21.91 6.81 -29.89
N ASP A 6 -21.25 5.65 -29.82
CA ASP A 6 -21.39 4.73 -28.71
C ASP A 6 -20.14 3.82 -28.63
N PRO A 7 -19.22 4.05 -27.69
CA PRO A 7 -18.50 2.99 -27.05
C PRO A 7 -19.17 2.73 -25.70
N GLN A 8 -19.63 1.49 -25.50
CA GLN A 8 -20.00 1.01 -24.18
C GLN A 8 -18.77 1.06 -23.27
N ASP A 9 -18.65 2.17 -22.54
CA ASP A 9 -17.77 2.35 -21.40
C ASP A 9 -18.13 1.29 -20.36
N LEU A 10 -17.25 0.30 -20.21
CA LEU A 10 -17.38 -0.71 -19.18
C LEU A 10 -17.12 -0.03 -17.82
N VAL A 11 -18.20 0.42 -17.20
CA VAL A 11 -18.23 0.94 -15.83
C VAL A 11 -18.17 -0.25 -14.87
N ALA A 12 -17.03 -0.43 -14.19
CA ALA A 12 -16.96 -1.35 -13.06
C ALA A 12 -17.31 -0.57 -11.78
N VAL A 13 -18.46 -0.89 -11.18
CA VAL A 13 -18.84 -0.38 -9.86
C VAL A 13 -18.31 -1.35 -8.81
N LEU A 14 -17.32 -0.91 -8.02
CA LEU A 14 -16.95 -1.62 -6.79
C LEU A 14 -17.88 -1.12 -5.68
N CYS A 15 -18.83 -1.96 -5.29
CA CYS A 15 -19.65 -1.72 -4.11
C CYS A 15 -18.85 -2.07 -2.85
N ALA A 16 -18.38 -1.04 -2.15
CA ALA A 16 -17.85 -1.15 -0.79
C ALA A 16 -18.73 -0.29 0.16
N GLY A 17 -19.87 -0.84 0.60
CA GLY A 17 -20.82 -0.14 1.48
C GLY A 17 -21.81 0.78 0.73
N GLU A 18 -22.42 1.73 1.45
CA GLU A 18 -23.52 2.59 0.98
C GLU A 18 -23.16 3.63 -0.10
N ARG A 19 -21.95 3.59 -0.67
CA ARG A 19 -21.53 4.50 -1.74
C ARG A 19 -20.79 3.74 -2.85
N PRO A 20 -21.28 3.76 -4.11
CA PRO A 20 -20.60 3.13 -5.22
C PRO A 20 -19.33 3.92 -5.60
N VAL A 21 -18.21 3.22 -5.77
CA VAL A 21 -17.02 3.77 -6.42
C VAL A 21 -17.08 3.37 -7.89
N VAL A 22 -17.16 4.39 -8.76
CA VAL A 22 -17.24 4.23 -10.22
C VAL A 22 -15.81 4.19 -10.77
N LEU A 23 -15.42 3.07 -11.36
CA LEU A 23 -14.18 2.95 -12.13
C LEU A 23 -14.48 3.13 -13.62
N VAL A 24 -13.82 4.09 -14.25
CA VAL A 24 -13.88 4.33 -15.71
C VAL A 24 -12.46 4.15 -16.28
N GLY A 25 -12.28 3.26 -17.26
CA GLY A 25 -11.03 3.11 -18.02
C GLY A 25 -10.75 4.36 -18.89
N ARG A 26 -9.57 4.65 -19.43
CA ARG A 26 -8.38 3.85 -19.72
C ARG A 26 -7.07 4.47 -19.22
N ASP A 27 -7.10 5.69 -18.68
CA ASP A 27 -5.92 6.43 -18.21
C ASP A 27 -6.24 7.32 -16.99
N HIS A 28 -7.28 7.00 -16.23
CA HIS A 28 -7.77 7.86 -15.16
C HIS A 28 -7.31 7.38 -13.77
N VAL A 29 -6.41 8.18 -13.21
CA VAL A 29 -6.12 8.34 -11.78
C VAL A 29 -7.45 8.54 -11.04
N VAL A 30 -7.79 7.63 -10.13
CA VAL A 30 -9.01 7.76 -9.31
C VAL A 30 -8.79 8.82 -8.23
N GLY A 31 -9.17 10.06 -8.54
CA GLY A 31 -9.22 11.19 -7.62
C GLY A 31 -10.63 11.33 -7.02
N GLY A 32 -10.74 11.18 -5.71
CA GLY A 32 -12.03 11.26 -5.02
C GLY A 32 -12.47 12.70 -4.79
N GLN A 33 -13.14 13.34 -5.75
CA GLN A 33 -14.10 14.44 -5.55
C GLN A 33 -14.94 14.62 -6.82
N GLY A 34 -16.11 13.99 -6.90
CA GLY A 34 -17.07 14.22 -7.98
C GLY A 34 -18.44 13.71 -7.61
N ARG A 35 -19.39 14.60 -7.38
CA ARG A 35 -20.81 14.24 -7.13
C ARG A 35 -21.42 13.74 -8.44
N PRO A 36 -22.06 12.56 -8.50
CA PRO A 36 -22.89 12.22 -9.64
C PRO A 36 -24.20 13.03 -9.58
N LEU A 37 -24.51 13.65 -10.71
CA LEU A 37 -25.80 14.24 -11.02
C LEU A 37 -26.81 13.08 -11.14
N LEU A 38 -27.75 12.96 -10.20
CA LEU A 38 -28.91 12.09 -10.34
C LEU A 38 -30.15 12.97 -10.22
N ASP A 39 -30.92 13.00 -11.31
CA ASP A 39 -32.24 13.59 -11.42
C ASP A 39 -33.25 12.97 -10.44
N GLU A 40 -34.25 13.76 -10.14
CA GLU A 40 -35.29 13.66 -9.12
C GLU A 40 -36.16 12.38 -9.15
N VAL A 41 -36.47 11.83 -7.96
CA VAL A 41 -37.75 11.14 -7.63
C VAL A 41 -38.04 11.40 -6.14
N PRO A 42 -39.30 11.66 -5.72
CA PRO A 42 -39.61 12.55 -4.58
C PRO A 42 -39.77 11.85 -3.21
N GLU A 43 -39.89 12.72 -2.21
CA GLU A 43 -39.96 12.53 -0.76
C GLU A 43 -41.03 11.57 -0.23
N ALA A 44 -40.75 11.04 0.96
CA ALA A 44 -41.75 10.77 1.98
C ALA A 44 -41.17 11.08 3.38
N ASP A 45 -41.83 12.00 4.07
CA ASP A 45 -41.74 12.38 5.49
C ASP A 45 -41.93 11.17 6.45
N GLU A 46 -41.64 11.15 7.76
CA GLU A 46 -41.73 12.14 8.85
C GLU A 46 -40.82 11.78 10.06
N VAL A 47 -40.19 12.81 10.65
CA VAL A 47 -40.24 13.32 12.05
C VAL A 47 -39.95 12.43 13.29
N GLY A 48 -39.03 12.97 14.13
CA GLY A 48 -38.91 12.81 15.61
C GLY A 48 -37.63 12.08 16.02
N ASP A 49 -36.73 12.56 16.89
CA ASP A 49 -36.89 13.42 18.04
C ASP A 49 -35.53 13.99 18.50
N ASP A 50 -35.65 15.06 19.26
CA ASP A 50 -34.74 15.95 20.00
C ASP A 50 -33.48 15.42 20.76
N GLY A 51 -32.60 16.34 21.18
CA GLY A 51 -31.66 16.07 22.29
C GLY A 51 -30.27 16.72 22.33
N THR A 52 -30.19 18.05 22.23
CA THR A 52 -29.22 18.98 22.87
C THR A 52 -27.99 18.45 23.65
N GLY A 53 -26.78 19.00 23.38
CA GLY A 53 -25.65 18.97 24.35
C GLY A 53 -24.32 19.63 23.90
N HIS A 54 -24.06 20.86 24.37
CA HIS A 54 -22.84 21.71 24.23
C HIS A 54 -21.60 21.11 24.96
N CYS A 55 -20.33 21.19 24.49
CA CYS A 55 -19.33 22.29 24.35
C CYS A 55 -18.26 22.38 25.51
N ALA A 56 -17.05 22.89 25.18
CA ALA A 56 -15.87 23.28 26.00
C ALA A 56 -14.77 22.19 26.26
N THR A 57 -13.46 22.25 25.91
CA THR A 57 -12.31 23.21 25.87
C THR A 57 -11.30 23.07 27.05
N SER A 58 -10.07 22.55 26.73
CA SER A 58 -8.65 22.81 27.20
C SER A 58 -8.31 23.33 28.64
N PRO A 59 -7.03 23.37 29.14
CA PRO A 59 -5.70 23.08 28.55
C PRO A 59 -4.64 22.34 29.46
N LEU A 60 -3.43 22.14 28.89
CA LEU A 60 -2.14 21.72 29.50
C LEU A 60 -1.51 22.79 30.43
N PRO A 61 -0.49 22.39 31.25
CA PRO A 61 0.62 23.31 31.53
C PRO A 61 2.05 22.74 31.41
N ALA A 62 2.89 23.63 30.87
CA ALA A 62 4.30 24.03 31.03
C ALA A 62 5.41 23.19 31.71
N ARG A 63 6.61 23.44 31.18
CA ARG A 63 7.98 22.96 31.46
C ARG A 63 8.56 23.42 32.81
N SER A 64 9.59 22.71 33.29
CA SER A 64 10.65 23.30 34.13
C SER A 64 12.04 22.76 33.78
N THR A 65 13.03 23.60 34.07
CA THR A 65 14.46 23.52 33.76
C THR A 65 15.27 22.96 34.92
N GLY A 66 16.33 22.18 34.65
CA GLY A 66 17.33 21.80 35.66
C GLY A 66 18.60 21.24 35.03
N ARG A 67 19.73 21.87 35.34
CA ARG A 67 21.08 21.66 34.79
C ARG A 67 21.91 20.83 35.80
N GLY A 68 22.58 19.78 35.37
CA GLY A 68 23.52 19.00 36.18
C GLY A 68 24.38 18.07 35.30
N SER A 69 25.70 18.23 35.37
CA SER A 69 26.72 17.50 34.60
C SER A 69 26.92 16.05 35.09
N PRO A 70 27.54 15.16 34.27
CA PRO A 70 27.42 13.72 34.44
C PRO A 70 28.53 13.09 35.29
N GLU A 71 28.13 12.19 36.18
CA GLU A 71 29.00 11.18 36.79
C GLU A 71 28.74 9.84 36.08
N SER A 72 29.81 9.09 35.80
CA SER A 72 29.85 7.98 34.84
C SER A 72 29.53 6.59 35.41
N ILE A 73 29.19 5.65 34.49
CA ILE A 73 29.27 4.15 34.51
C ILE A 73 27.91 3.42 34.69
N PRO A 74 27.61 2.27 34.02
CA PRO A 74 28.00 1.71 32.71
C PRO A 74 26.79 1.46 31.76
N VAL A 75 27.12 1.04 30.54
CA VAL A 75 26.22 0.72 29.41
C VAL A 75 25.31 -0.48 29.70
N SER A 76 24.01 -0.31 29.48
CA SER A 76 23.12 -1.36 28.95
C SER A 76 22.04 -0.68 28.10
N VAL A 77 22.17 -0.77 26.78
CA VAL A 77 21.23 -0.16 25.82
C VAL A 77 20.55 -1.30 25.05
N GLY A 78 19.33 -1.65 25.45
CA GLY A 78 18.36 -2.23 24.52
C GLY A 78 18.00 -1.17 23.46
N PRO A 79 17.55 -1.55 22.25
CA PRO A 79 17.40 -0.59 21.15
C PRO A 79 16.25 0.39 21.44
N GLY A 80 16.60 1.49 22.11
CA GLY A 80 15.77 2.67 22.31
C GLY A 80 15.77 3.53 21.06
N ALA A 81 14.60 4.09 20.76
CA ALA A 81 14.33 4.92 19.59
C ALA A 81 15.29 6.12 19.45
N PRO A 82 15.77 6.43 18.22
CA PRO A 82 16.60 7.61 17.98
C PRO A 82 15.80 8.93 18.02
N PRO A 83 16.45 10.06 18.39
CA PRO A 83 15.80 11.35 18.56
C PRO A 83 15.68 12.15 17.25
N GLY A 84 14.58 12.89 17.11
CA GLY A 84 14.47 14.06 16.21
C GLY A 84 14.28 13.77 14.72
N ARG A 85 13.13 13.22 14.31
CA ARG A 85 12.76 13.06 12.90
C ARG A 85 12.20 14.35 12.31
N THR A 86 12.84 14.95 11.31
CA THR A 86 12.15 15.81 10.33
C THR A 86 11.45 14.89 9.31
N GLY A 87 10.51 14.10 9.81
CA GLY A 87 9.63 13.29 8.99
C GLY A 87 8.32 14.02 8.83
N SER A 88 8.06 14.57 7.65
CA SER A 88 6.72 14.37 7.11
C SER A 88 6.89 13.34 6.02
N GLY A 89 6.82 12.06 6.41
CA GLY A 89 6.54 11.02 5.42
C GLY A 89 5.23 11.34 4.72
N ASP A 90 4.98 10.67 3.60
CA ASP A 90 3.68 10.68 2.96
C ASP A 90 2.58 10.40 4.01
N PRO A 91 1.71 11.39 4.35
CA PRO A 91 0.69 11.24 5.38
C PRO A 91 -0.38 10.23 4.98
N THR A 92 -0.40 9.81 3.71
CA THR A 92 -1.33 8.83 3.17
C THR A 92 -0.81 7.39 3.30
N ASP A 93 0.41 7.16 3.80
CA ASP A 93 0.95 5.81 4.01
C ASP A 93 0.26 5.11 5.20
N PRO A 94 -0.59 4.09 4.96
CA PRO A 94 -1.33 3.42 6.02
C PRO A 94 -0.43 2.56 6.93
N LEU A 95 0.71 2.04 6.43
CA LEU A 95 1.65 1.28 7.24
C LEU A 95 2.36 2.21 8.23
N ARG A 96 2.86 3.35 7.75
CA ARG A 96 3.54 4.34 8.62
C ARG A 96 2.59 4.91 9.68
N ALA A 97 1.35 5.20 9.31
CA ALA A 97 0.33 5.66 10.25
C ALA A 97 0.02 4.60 11.34
N ALA A 98 -0.05 3.32 10.96
CA ALA A 98 -0.26 2.23 11.90
C ALA A 98 0.94 2.05 12.84
N ALA A 99 2.17 2.09 12.30
CA ALA A 99 3.41 1.97 13.07
C ALA A 99 3.63 3.13 14.05
N ALA A 100 3.23 4.35 13.70
CA ALA A 100 3.26 5.47 14.62
C ALA A 100 2.29 5.30 15.80
N GLY A 101 1.16 4.62 15.59
CA GLY A 101 0.13 4.39 16.62
C GLY A 101 0.30 3.13 17.45
N ALA A 102 0.93 2.08 16.92
CA ALA A 102 1.09 0.78 17.58
C ALA A 102 2.37 0.05 17.14
N PRO A 103 3.58 0.60 17.39
CA PRO A 103 4.84 0.09 16.84
C PRO A 103 5.15 -1.35 17.27
N ASP A 104 4.82 -1.72 18.50
CA ASP A 104 5.13 -3.05 19.07
C ASP A 104 4.04 -4.09 18.80
N HIS A 105 2.91 -3.70 18.19
CA HIS A 105 1.83 -4.64 17.87
C HIS A 105 2.20 -5.50 16.66
N GLU A 106 1.82 -6.78 16.66
CA GLU A 106 2.02 -7.69 15.54
C GLU A 106 1.19 -7.23 14.33
N ALA A 107 1.84 -6.83 13.25
CA ALA A 107 1.20 -6.41 12.01
C ALA A 107 0.89 -7.60 11.10
N VAL A 108 1.84 -8.54 11.01
CA VAL A 108 1.75 -9.70 10.13
C VAL A 108 2.20 -10.95 10.86
N ALA A 109 1.38 -11.99 10.84
CA ALA A 109 1.73 -13.34 11.30
C ALA A 109 1.88 -14.27 10.09
N HIS A 110 2.93 -15.07 10.06
CA HIS A 110 3.24 -16.00 8.97
C HIS A 110 3.84 -17.30 9.53
N GLY A 111 2.96 -18.26 9.84
CA GLY A 111 3.35 -19.47 10.56
C GLY A 111 3.88 -19.16 11.96
N ALA A 112 5.04 -19.71 12.31
CA ALA A 112 5.73 -19.44 13.58
C ALA A 112 6.53 -18.12 13.60
N LYS A 113 6.53 -17.38 12.49
CA LYS A 113 7.20 -16.09 12.36
C LYS A 113 6.16 -14.97 12.36
N GLY A 114 6.56 -13.78 12.79
CA GLY A 114 5.72 -12.59 12.78
C GLY A 114 6.56 -11.33 12.62
N ALA A 115 5.89 -10.22 12.30
CA ALA A 115 6.49 -8.90 12.20
C ALA A 115 5.61 -7.88 12.91
N THR A 116 6.23 -7.02 13.72
CA THR A 116 5.55 -5.87 14.33
C THR A 116 5.41 -4.73 13.32
N TYR A 117 4.50 -3.79 13.58
CA TYR A 117 4.34 -2.60 12.74
C TYR A 117 5.64 -1.78 12.65
N GLY A 118 6.33 -1.55 13.77
CA GLY A 118 7.56 -0.77 13.81
C GLY A 118 8.69 -1.44 13.04
N TRP A 119 8.80 -2.77 13.12
CA TRP A 119 9.76 -3.52 12.31
C TRP A 119 9.43 -3.44 10.82
N LEU A 120 8.15 -3.64 10.47
CA LEU A 120 7.70 -3.62 9.08
C LEU A 120 7.88 -2.23 8.44
N ASP A 121 7.62 -1.17 9.20
CA ASP A 121 7.87 0.22 8.80
C ASP A 121 9.36 0.49 8.53
N ALA A 122 10.26 0.05 9.42
CA ALA A 122 11.70 0.21 9.23
C ALA A 122 12.21 -0.58 8.01
N VAL A 123 11.67 -1.78 7.79
CA VAL A 123 12.04 -2.62 6.63
C VAL A 123 11.57 -1.99 5.32
N ALA A 124 10.36 -1.42 5.29
CA ALA A 124 9.86 -0.68 4.14
C ALA A 124 10.72 0.57 3.84
N ASP A 125 11.19 1.28 4.87
CA ASP A 125 12.12 2.40 4.71
C ASP A 125 13.46 1.98 4.08
N GLY A 126 14.04 0.89 4.56
CA GLY A 126 15.30 0.37 4.02
C GLY A 126 15.17 -0.13 2.57
N PHE A 127 14.01 -0.72 2.22
CA PHE A 127 13.71 -1.06 0.83
C PHE A 127 13.55 0.20 -0.03
N ALA A 128 12.86 1.24 0.44
CA ALA A 128 12.75 2.51 -0.26
C ALA A 128 14.12 3.14 -0.52
N ALA A 129 15.02 3.15 0.47
CA ALA A 129 16.39 3.62 0.31
C ALA A 129 17.14 2.85 -0.78
N THR A 130 16.93 1.54 -0.86
CA THR A 130 17.53 0.68 -1.89
C THR A 130 17.03 1.05 -3.28
N LEU A 131 15.71 1.25 -3.45
CA LEU A 131 15.14 1.66 -4.73
C LEU A 131 15.69 3.00 -5.20
N LEU A 132 15.76 3.99 -4.30
CA LEU A 132 16.35 5.30 -4.60
C LEU A 132 17.83 5.19 -4.99
N GLY A 133 18.59 4.30 -4.32
CA GLY A 133 19.98 4.00 -4.67
C GLY A 133 20.16 3.31 -6.03
N LEU A 134 19.10 2.67 -6.55
CA LEU A 134 19.06 2.05 -7.88
C LEU A 134 18.50 2.99 -8.97
N ASP A 135 18.41 4.31 -8.67
CA ASP A 135 17.83 5.35 -9.53
C ASP A 135 16.39 5.06 -9.94
N VAL A 136 15.61 4.41 -9.07
CA VAL A 136 14.15 4.35 -9.21
C VAL A 136 13.58 5.72 -8.86
N ARG A 137 12.78 6.27 -9.77
CA ARG A 137 12.22 7.62 -9.68
C ARG A 137 10.71 7.58 -9.41
N PRO A 138 10.11 8.66 -8.91
CA PRO A 138 8.67 8.76 -8.78
C PRO A 138 7.95 8.42 -10.08
N GLY A 139 6.93 7.58 -10.01
CA GLY A 139 6.17 7.08 -11.16
C GLY A 139 6.76 5.84 -11.85
N ASP A 140 8.01 5.45 -11.55
CA ASP A 140 8.57 4.18 -12.03
C ASP A 140 7.76 2.99 -11.51
N ARG A 141 7.68 1.93 -12.30
CA ARG A 141 6.98 0.70 -11.93
C ARG A 141 7.94 -0.33 -11.35
N VAL A 142 7.62 -0.83 -10.16
CA VAL A 142 8.39 -1.89 -9.50
C VAL A 142 7.54 -3.16 -9.42
N ALA A 143 7.82 -4.13 -10.28
CA ALA A 143 7.14 -5.42 -10.27
C ALA A 143 7.63 -6.28 -9.10
N LEU A 144 6.69 -6.86 -8.34
CA LEU A 144 6.97 -7.68 -7.18
C LEU A 144 6.46 -9.10 -7.42
N LEU A 145 7.34 -9.99 -7.89
CA LEU A 145 7.07 -11.42 -8.06
C LEU A 145 7.47 -12.15 -6.78
N LEU A 146 6.69 -11.92 -5.73
CA LEU A 146 6.90 -12.49 -4.41
C LEU A 146 5.63 -13.20 -3.95
N PRO A 147 5.75 -14.34 -3.23
CA PRO A 147 4.58 -14.94 -2.58
C PRO A 147 4.03 -14.00 -1.51
N ASP A 148 2.77 -14.21 -1.13
CA ASP A 148 2.16 -13.52 0.02
C ASP A 148 3.01 -13.75 1.26
N SER A 149 3.73 -12.71 1.67
CA SER A 149 4.80 -12.80 2.66
C SER A 149 5.03 -11.44 3.29
N ILE A 150 5.69 -11.45 4.45
CA ILE A 150 6.18 -10.23 5.10
C ILE A 150 7.07 -9.42 4.12
N LYS A 151 7.86 -10.12 3.29
CA LYS A 151 8.71 -9.49 2.27
C LYS A 151 7.87 -8.74 1.23
N LEU A 152 6.78 -9.35 0.72
CA LEU A 152 5.87 -8.69 -0.22
C LEU A 152 5.26 -7.42 0.37
N VAL A 153 4.71 -7.50 1.59
CA VAL A 153 4.12 -6.33 2.27
C VAL A 153 5.16 -5.22 2.41
N SER A 154 6.37 -5.56 2.87
CA SER A 154 7.47 -4.60 3.00
C SER A 154 7.82 -3.94 1.67
N CYS A 155 7.87 -4.73 0.59
CA CYS A 155 8.23 -4.23 -0.73
C CYS A 155 7.16 -3.33 -1.33
N VAL A 156 5.87 -3.64 -1.12
CA VAL A 156 4.77 -2.78 -1.57
C VAL A 156 4.90 -1.38 -0.96
N PHE A 157 5.02 -1.28 0.36
CA PHE A 157 5.08 0.02 1.03
C PHE A 157 6.42 0.73 0.80
N GLY A 158 7.54 0.01 0.73
CA GLY A 158 8.82 0.63 0.40
C GLY A 158 8.88 1.17 -1.03
N ALA A 159 8.27 0.49 -2.01
CA ALA A 159 8.13 1.01 -3.37
C ALA A 159 7.27 2.27 -3.39
N VAL A 160 6.11 2.25 -2.73
CA VAL A 160 5.27 3.44 -2.59
C VAL A 160 6.09 4.57 -1.98
N ARG A 161 6.78 4.39 -0.86
CA ARG A 161 7.61 5.44 -0.23
C ARG A 161 8.71 6.01 -1.12
N ALA A 162 9.30 5.20 -2.00
CA ALA A 162 10.26 5.67 -3.00
C ALA A 162 9.62 6.50 -4.13
N GLY A 163 8.30 6.73 -4.08
CA GLY A 163 7.52 7.40 -5.11
C GLY A 163 7.13 6.49 -6.28
N ALA A 164 7.56 5.23 -6.25
CA ALA A 164 7.29 4.27 -7.31
C ALA A 164 5.88 3.69 -7.21
N VAL A 165 5.40 3.17 -8.34
CA VAL A 165 4.17 2.38 -8.43
C VAL A 165 4.53 0.92 -8.15
N ALA A 166 4.07 0.39 -7.01
CA ALA A 166 4.21 -1.01 -6.68
C ALA A 166 3.30 -1.86 -7.56
N VAL A 167 3.83 -2.92 -8.15
CA VAL A 167 3.06 -3.84 -9.01
C VAL A 167 3.20 -5.25 -8.47
N PRO A 168 2.45 -5.63 -7.41
CA PRO A 168 2.43 -7.00 -6.94
C PRO A 168 1.82 -7.91 -8.00
N ILE A 169 2.54 -8.98 -8.35
CA ILE A 169 2.13 -9.93 -9.38
C ILE A 169 1.64 -11.21 -8.71
N ASP A 170 0.43 -11.64 -9.04
CA ASP A 170 -0.15 -12.87 -8.51
C ASP A 170 0.60 -14.10 -9.04
N LEU A 171 1.27 -14.82 -8.13
CA LEU A 171 2.01 -16.05 -8.46
C LEU A 171 1.10 -17.27 -8.62
N GLY A 172 -0.19 -17.16 -8.30
CA GLY A 172 -1.20 -18.17 -8.61
C GLY A 172 -1.70 -18.14 -10.05
N LEU A 173 -1.32 -17.12 -10.83
CA LEU A 173 -1.55 -17.11 -12.28
C LEU A 173 -0.67 -18.17 -12.97
N ASP A 174 -1.17 -18.71 -14.07
CA ASP A 174 -0.33 -19.52 -14.94
C ASP A 174 0.84 -18.68 -15.51
N PRO A 175 1.97 -19.30 -15.87
CA PRO A 175 3.13 -18.54 -16.33
C PRO A 175 2.84 -17.59 -17.51
N PRO A 176 2.08 -17.99 -18.55
CA PRO A 176 1.75 -17.08 -19.65
C PRO A 176 0.92 -15.86 -19.23
N ALA A 177 -0.11 -16.01 -18.39
CA ALA A 177 -0.88 -14.86 -17.91
C ALA A 177 -0.04 -13.95 -17.02
N ARG A 178 0.80 -14.54 -16.16
CA ARG A 178 1.74 -13.79 -15.32
C ARG A 178 2.71 -12.95 -16.16
N ASP A 179 3.29 -13.55 -17.20
CA ASP A 179 4.23 -12.89 -18.10
C ASP A 179 3.53 -11.77 -18.89
N ALA A 180 2.27 -11.98 -19.29
CA ALA A 180 1.45 -10.95 -19.92
C ALA A 180 1.20 -9.74 -19.00
N VAL A 181 0.94 -9.96 -17.70
CA VAL A 181 0.81 -8.87 -16.72
C VAL A 181 2.11 -8.11 -16.58
N VAL A 182 3.24 -8.81 -16.48
CA VAL A 182 4.56 -8.18 -16.37
C VAL A 182 4.88 -7.37 -17.63
N ALA A 183 4.60 -7.90 -18.82
CA ALA A 183 4.76 -7.17 -20.07
C ALA A 183 3.85 -5.94 -20.16
N ALA A 184 2.59 -6.04 -19.72
CA ALA A 184 1.64 -4.91 -19.73
C ALA A 184 2.06 -3.79 -18.76
N THR A 185 2.80 -4.12 -17.71
CA THR A 185 3.25 -3.14 -16.70
C THR A 185 4.57 -2.46 -17.05
N ALA A 186 5.38 -3.05 -17.95
CA ALA A 186 6.68 -2.52 -18.37
C ALA A 186 7.53 -1.97 -17.20
N PRO A 187 7.87 -2.80 -16.20
CA PRO A 187 8.49 -2.34 -14.97
C PRO A 187 9.92 -1.84 -15.18
N THR A 188 10.28 -0.76 -14.48
CA THR A 188 11.65 -0.25 -14.40
C THR A 188 12.54 -1.16 -13.56
N LEU A 189 11.98 -1.85 -12.57
CA LEU A 189 12.66 -2.84 -11.73
C LEU A 189 11.72 -4.00 -11.39
N THR A 190 12.26 -5.21 -11.36
CA THR A 190 11.54 -6.44 -11.01
C THR A 190 12.21 -7.10 -9.81
N VAL A 191 11.48 -7.23 -8.70
CA VAL A 191 11.89 -7.98 -7.53
C VAL A 191 11.37 -9.41 -7.64
N VAL A 192 12.25 -10.39 -7.54
CA VAL A 192 11.92 -11.82 -7.69
C VAL A 192 12.18 -12.58 -6.40
N GLY A 193 11.31 -13.53 -6.09
CA GLY A 193 11.48 -14.47 -4.98
C GLY A 193 12.72 -15.36 -5.12
N ASP A 194 13.04 -16.07 -4.04
CA ASP A 194 14.20 -16.96 -4.00
C ASP A 194 14.05 -18.06 -5.07
N GLY A 195 15.05 -18.22 -5.93
CA GLY A 195 15.04 -19.20 -7.03
C GLY A 195 14.14 -18.85 -8.22
N ALA A 196 13.44 -17.71 -8.20
CA ALA A 196 12.62 -17.26 -9.32
C ALA A 196 13.47 -16.50 -10.34
N THR A 197 13.25 -16.78 -11.63
CA THR A 197 13.78 -15.99 -12.74
C THR A 197 12.80 -14.91 -13.14
N ALA A 198 13.32 -13.76 -13.58
CA ALA A 198 12.46 -12.72 -14.14
C ALA A 198 11.76 -13.25 -15.41
N PRO A 199 10.50 -12.86 -15.63
CA PRO A 199 9.78 -13.14 -16.87
C PRO A 199 10.49 -12.61 -18.12
N PRO A 200 10.21 -13.17 -19.30
CA PRO A 200 10.64 -12.59 -20.57
C PRO A 200 10.23 -11.11 -20.70
N GLY A 201 11.10 -10.29 -21.30
CA GLY A 201 10.83 -8.87 -21.54
C GLY A 201 11.32 -7.90 -20.45
N VAL A 202 11.84 -8.40 -19.33
CA VAL A 202 12.53 -7.57 -18.33
C VAL A 202 14.00 -7.38 -18.73
N ALA A 203 14.48 -6.14 -18.73
CA ALA A 203 15.87 -5.85 -19.10
C ALA A 203 16.88 -6.53 -18.15
N PRO A 204 17.90 -7.24 -18.68
CA PRO A 204 18.99 -7.80 -17.87
C PRO A 204 19.71 -6.65 -17.12
N GLY A 205 19.63 -6.64 -15.79
CA GLY A 205 20.13 -5.53 -14.95
C GLY A 205 19.04 -4.75 -14.19
N ARG A 206 17.76 -5.04 -14.46
CA ARG A 206 16.61 -4.52 -13.71
C ARG A 206 15.91 -5.62 -12.90
N VAL A 207 16.65 -6.63 -12.46
CA VAL A 207 16.15 -7.74 -11.65
C VAL A 207 16.86 -7.77 -10.30
N LEU A 208 16.09 -7.79 -9.22
CA LEU A 208 16.59 -7.82 -7.85
C LEU A 208 16.07 -9.07 -7.14
N ALA A 209 16.97 -9.97 -6.74
CA ALA A 209 16.61 -11.12 -5.94
C ALA A 209 16.24 -10.67 -4.52
N VAL A 210 15.16 -11.21 -3.97
CA VAL A 210 14.69 -10.83 -2.63
C VAL A 210 15.69 -11.23 -1.53
N THR A 211 16.56 -12.22 -1.76
CA THR A 211 17.70 -12.53 -0.88
C THR A 211 18.68 -11.37 -0.74
N ALA A 212 18.90 -10.58 -1.79
CA ALA A 212 19.77 -9.41 -1.77
C ALA A 212 19.20 -8.28 -0.90
N LEU A 213 17.89 -8.33 -0.57
CA LEU A 213 17.24 -7.36 0.30
C LEU A 213 17.55 -7.55 1.78
N LYS A 214 18.30 -8.60 2.19
CA LYS A 214 18.68 -8.75 3.61
C LYS A 214 19.43 -7.53 4.14
N ALA A 215 20.33 -6.96 3.34
CA ALA A 215 21.03 -5.72 3.67
C ALA A 215 20.10 -4.50 3.59
N ALA A 216 19.23 -4.46 2.57
CA ALA A 216 18.23 -3.39 2.41
C ALA A 216 17.30 -3.28 3.63
N PHE A 217 16.82 -4.41 4.14
CA PHE A 217 15.90 -4.47 5.29
C PHE A 217 16.55 -4.09 6.62
N ALA A 218 17.89 -3.98 6.64
CA ALA A 218 18.65 -3.46 7.77
C ALA A 218 19.20 -2.04 7.51
N ALA A 219 18.96 -1.48 6.33
CA ALA A 219 19.46 -0.16 5.96
C ALA A 219 18.72 0.93 6.74
N PRO A 220 19.40 2.03 7.11
CA PRO A 220 18.72 3.20 7.67
C PRO A 220 17.73 3.77 6.64
N PRO A 221 16.68 4.49 7.09
CA PRO A 221 15.81 5.23 6.19
C PRO A 221 16.62 6.21 5.34
N PRO A 222 16.16 6.54 4.13
CA PRO A 222 16.82 7.56 3.31
C PRO A 222 16.75 8.92 4.00
N ALA A 223 17.72 9.79 3.70
CA ALA A 223 17.79 11.14 4.26
C ALA A 223 16.53 11.98 3.92
N ALA A 224 15.95 11.73 2.75
CA ALA A 224 14.67 12.29 2.33
C ALA A 224 13.94 11.31 1.41
N PHE A 225 12.61 11.32 1.48
CA PHE A 225 11.75 10.67 0.51
C PHE A 225 11.36 11.67 -0.59
N PRO A 226 11.08 11.22 -1.82
CA PRO A 226 10.57 12.09 -2.87
C PRO A 226 9.25 12.76 -2.47
N ALA A 227 9.03 14.00 -2.94
CA ALA A 227 7.76 14.69 -2.76
C ALA A 227 6.70 14.08 -3.68
N VAL A 228 5.57 13.69 -3.08
CA VAL A 228 4.48 12.95 -3.72
C VAL A 228 3.15 13.41 -3.13
N GLY A 229 2.12 13.49 -3.97
CA GLY A 229 0.76 13.91 -3.63
C GLY A 229 -0.24 12.75 -3.58
N PRO A 230 -1.45 12.98 -3.03
CA PRO A 230 -2.48 11.96 -2.91
C PRO A 230 -2.97 11.41 -4.24
N ASP A 231 -2.88 12.19 -5.33
CA ASP A 231 -3.30 11.77 -6.67
C ASP A 231 -2.19 11.03 -7.43
N ASP A 232 -0.97 10.96 -6.90
CA ASP A 232 0.08 10.18 -7.56
C ASP A 232 -0.23 8.68 -7.50
N PRO A 233 0.12 7.90 -8.53
CA PRO A 233 -0.09 6.46 -8.55
C PRO A 233 0.77 5.77 -7.48
N ALA A 234 0.19 4.76 -6.82
CA ALA A 234 0.84 4.01 -5.74
C ALA A 234 0.91 2.52 -6.01
N VAL A 235 -0.19 1.91 -6.46
CA VAL A 235 -0.25 0.46 -6.71
C VAL A 235 -0.98 0.18 -8.00
N ALA A 236 -0.43 -0.69 -8.86
CA ALA A 236 -1.13 -1.22 -10.02
C ALA A 236 -1.35 -2.73 -9.87
N LEU A 237 -2.59 -3.19 -10.08
CA LEU A 237 -3.00 -4.59 -9.96
C LEU A 237 -3.57 -5.08 -11.29
N ALA A 238 -3.45 -6.37 -11.58
CA ALA A 238 -4.24 -6.98 -12.65
C ALA A 238 -5.74 -6.96 -12.28
N ALA A 239 -6.58 -6.52 -13.21
CA ALA A 239 -8.02 -6.51 -13.02
C ALA A 239 -8.57 -7.96 -13.05
N PRO A 240 -9.48 -8.33 -12.13
CA PRO A 240 -10.23 -9.58 -12.27
C PRO A 240 -11.24 -9.45 -13.43
N GLY A 241 -11.30 -10.43 -14.33
CA GLY A 241 -12.19 -10.34 -15.49
C GLY A 241 -11.95 -11.40 -16.58
N PRO A 242 -12.74 -11.38 -17.67
CA PRO A 242 -12.92 -12.49 -18.62
C PRO A 242 -11.72 -12.78 -19.55
N GLY A 243 -10.52 -12.38 -19.16
CA GLY A 243 -9.31 -12.46 -19.98
C GLY A 243 -8.79 -11.08 -20.39
N PRO A 244 -7.82 -11.04 -21.31
CA PRO A 244 -7.24 -9.78 -21.76
C PRO A 244 -8.27 -8.85 -22.41
N GLY A 245 -8.01 -7.55 -22.36
CA GLY A 245 -8.79 -6.53 -23.05
C GLY A 245 -8.72 -6.66 -24.58
N PRO A 246 -9.37 -5.75 -25.33
CA PRO A 246 -9.45 -5.83 -26.79
C PRO A 246 -8.09 -5.71 -27.51
N ASP A 247 -7.05 -5.26 -26.81
CA ASP A 247 -5.65 -5.23 -27.26
C ASP A 247 -4.87 -6.53 -26.94
N GLY A 248 -5.54 -7.54 -26.39
CA GLY A 248 -4.92 -8.80 -25.97
C GLY A 248 -4.07 -8.68 -24.71
N ARG A 249 -4.09 -7.53 -24.00
CA ARG A 249 -3.32 -7.32 -22.77
C ARG A 249 -4.22 -7.39 -21.53
N PRO A 250 -3.70 -7.85 -20.38
CA PRO A 250 -4.45 -7.81 -19.14
C PRO A 250 -4.77 -6.36 -18.76
N ALA A 251 -6.02 -6.11 -18.37
CA ALA A 251 -6.41 -4.81 -17.84
C ALA A 251 -5.74 -4.58 -16.46
N LEU A 252 -5.35 -3.34 -16.19
CA LEU A 252 -4.72 -2.94 -14.93
C LEU A 252 -5.62 -1.95 -14.18
N ILE A 253 -5.72 -2.13 -12.87
CA ILE A 253 -6.34 -1.19 -11.94
C ILE A 253 -5.22 -0.45 -11.23
N THR A 254 -5.13 0.87 -11.41
CA THR A 254 -4.14 1.70 -10.72
C THR A 254 -4.81 2.49 -9.60
N LEU A 255 -4.34 2.28 -8.38
CA LEU A 255 -4.73 3.04 -7.20
C LEU A 255 -3.76 4.19 -7.01
N THR A 256 -4.32 5.37 -6.75
CA THR A 256 -3.58 6.53 -6.25
C THR A 256 -3.18 6.30 -4.80
N ARG A 257 -2.27 7.13 -4.30
CA ARG A 257 -1.90 7.15 -2.88
C ARG A 257 -3.09 7.40 -1.97
N GLY A 258 -3.92 8.38 -2.31
CA GLY A 258 -5.15 8.70 -1.61
C GLY A 258 -6.14 7.55 -1.63
N ALA A 259 -6.32 6.88 -2.77
CA ALA A 259 -7.16 5.69 -2.88
C ALA A 259 -6.61 4.52 -2.06
N LEU A 260 -5.29 4.28 -2.11
CA LEU A 260 -4.61 3.25 -1.31
C LEU A 260 -4.81 3.50 0.19
N ALA A 261 -4.64 4.73 0.66
CA ALA A 261 -4.81 5.10 2.07
C ALA A 261 -6.20 4.79 2.63
N HIS A 262 -7.21 4.77 1.75
CA HIS A 262 -8.60 4.53 2.09
C HIS A 262 -9.10 3.15 1.63
N ALA A 263 -8.23 2.32 1.06
CA ALA A 263 -8.60 1.00 0.56
C ALA A 263 -9.06 0.08 1.71
N GLY A 264 -10.20 -0.57 1.51
CA GLY A 264 -10.81 -1.47 2.48
C GLY A 264 -11.33 -0.76 3.75
N ARG A 265 -12.31 -1.37 4.41
CA ARG A 265 -12.78 -0.93 5.73
C ARG A 265 -11.72 -1.25 6.80
N PRO A 266 -11.55 -0.44 7.86
CA PRO A 266 -10.72 -0.82 8.99
C PRO A 266 -11.10 -2.19 9.56
N VAL A 267 -10.12 -3.06 9.75
CA VAL A 267 -10.30 -4.42 10.29
C VAL A 267 -9.45 -4.58 11.55
N PRO A 268 -10.05 -4.53 12.75
CA PRO A 268 -9.33 -4.78 13.99
C PRO A 268 -9.08 -6.28 14.20
N GLY A 269 -8.18 -6.61 15.14
CA GLY A 269 -7.91 -7.99 15.54
C GLY A 269 -7.16 -8.81 14.49
N ARG A 270 -7.13 -10.13 14.66
CA ARG A 270 -6.38 -11.06 13.78
C ARG A 270 -7.26 -11.54 12.64
N THR A 271 -6.83 -11.33 11.40
CA THR A 271 -7.61 -11.71 10.21
C THR A 271 -6.76 -12.46 9.20
N ALA A 272 -7.24 -13.64 8.78
CA ALA A 272 -6.59 -14.43 7.74
C ALA A 272 -6.72 -13.77 6.36
N LEU A 273 -5.62 -13.76 5.61
CA LEU A 273 -5.62 -13.39 4.20
C LEU A 273 -6.45 -14.41 3.41
N ARG A 274 -7.47 -13.93 2.69
CA ARG A 274 -8.42 -14.79 1.95
C ARG A 274 -8.23 -14.78 0.43
N SER A 275 -7.44 -13.84 -0.06
CA SER A 275 -7.12 -13.62 -1.47
C SER A 275 -5.72 -13.03 -1.55
N ALA A 276 -5.00 -13.31 -2.64
CA ALA A 276 -3.63 -12.85 -2.80
C ALA A 276 -3.54 -11.33 -2.68
N ILE A 277 -2.46 -10.81 -2.06
CA ILE A 277 -2.26 -9.35 -1.91
C ILE A 277 -2.18 -8.66 -3.29
N ALA A 278 -1.76 -9.40 -4.32
CA ALA A 278 -1.73 -8.95 -5.70
C ALA A 278 -3.12 -8.79 -6.36
N ARG A 279 -4.21 -9.11 -5.66
CA ARG A 279 -5.59 -8.93 -6.12
C ARG A 279 -6.28 -7.78 -5.37
N PRO A 280 -7.27 -7.10 -5.98
CA PRO A 280 -7.90 -5.93 -5.36
C PRO A 280 -8.48 -6.18 -3.96
N ASP A 281 -9.11 -7.33 -3.75
CA ASP A 281 -9.72 -7.70 -2.47
C ASP A 281 -8.67 -8.06 -1.40
N GLY A 282 -7.59 -8.73 -1.78
CA GLY A 282 -6.45 -9.01 -0.90
C GLY A 282 -5.71 -7.74 -0.47
N LEU A 283 -5.45 -6.82 -1.41
CA LEU A 283 -4.85 -5.52 -1.09
C LEU A 283 -5.76 -4.69 -0.17
N ALA A 284 -7.06 -4.63 -0.46
CA ALA A 284 -8.02 -3.92 0.37
C ALA A 284 -8.09 -4.51 1.80
N LEU A 285 -7.99 -5.83 1.95
CA LEU A 285 -7.91 -6.47 3.26
C LEU A 285 -6.62 -6.09 4.00
N LEU A 286 -5.46 -6.14 3.33
CA LEU A 286 -4.18 -5.72 3.91
C LEU A 286 -4.28 -4.29 4.44
N VAL A 287 -4.70 -3.33 3.61
CA VAL A 287 -4.83 -1.93 4.03
C VAL A 287 -5.87 -1.79 5.15
N GLY A 288 -7.01 -2.46 5.04
CA GLY A 288 -8.04 -2.47 6.09
C GLY A 288 -7.49 -2.92 7.45
N VAL A 289 -6.67 -3.97 7.48
CA VAL A 289 -5.98 -4.43 8.70
C VAL A 289 -5.03 -3.37 9.24
N LEU A 290 -4.22 -2.73 8.40
CA LEU A 290 -3.30 -1.66 8.84
C LEU A 290 -4.08 -0.49 9.46
N ARG A 291 -5.17 -0.06 8.80
CA ARG A 291 -6.05 1.02 9.29
C ARG A 291 -6.75 0.66 10.59
N GLY A 292 -7.10 -0.61 10.78
CA GLY A 292 -7.66 -1.13 12.03
C GLY A 292 -6.61 -1.45 13.10
N ARG A 293 -5.32 -1.29 12.80
CA ARG A 293 -4.18 -1.75 13.63
C ARG A 293 -4.32 -3.22 14.05
N GLY A 294 -4.90 -4.05 13.17
CA GLY A 294 -5.06 -5.49 13.38
C GLY A 294 -3.78 -6.27 13.09
N THR A 295 -3.90 -7.59 12.95
CA THR A 295 -2.84 -8.49 12.51
C THR A 295 -3.31 -9.26 11.28
N LEU A 296 -2.57 -9.16 10.18
CA LEU A 296 -2.84 -9.96 8.98
C LEU A 296 -2.17 -11.32 9.14
N VAL A 297 -2.95 -12.40 9.06
CA VAL A 297 -2.44 -13.77 9.11
C VAL A 297 -2.27 -14.28 7.69
N LEU A 298 -1.02 -14.39 7.26
CA LEU A 298 -0.66 -14.93 5.95
C LEU A 298 -0.77 -16.46 5.95
N PRO A 299 -1.14 -17.08 4.81
CA PRO A 299 -1.10 -18.53 4.70
C PRO A 299 0.31 -19.03 4.96
N ALA A 300 0.45 -20.16 5.65
CA ALA A 300 1.76 -20.81 5.76
C ALA A 300 2.20 -21.18 4.34
N GLY A 301 3.34 -20.64 3.88
CA GLY A 301 3.93 -21.06 2.60
C GLY A 301 4.13 -22.58 2.55
N PRO A 302 4.27 -23.17 1.35
CA PRO A 302 4.68 -24.58 1.26
C PRO A 302 6.01 -24.72 2.00
N GLY A 303 6.00 -25.55 3.05
CA GLY A 303 7.16 -25.85 3.89
C GLY A 303 8.24 -26.63 3.15
#